data_AF-A0A1J5UD65-F1
#
_entry.id   AF-A0A1J5UD65-F1
#
_cell.length_a   1.000
_cell.length_b   1.000
_cell.length_c   1.000
_cell.angle_alpha   90.00
_cell.angle_beta   90.00
_cell.angle_gamma   90.00
#
_symmetry.space_group_name_H-M   'P 1'
#
loop_
_entity.id
_entity.type
_entity.pdbx_description
1 polymer ?
#
loop_
_entity_poly.entity_id
_entity_poly.type
_entity_poly.pdbx_seq_one_letter_code
_entity_poly.pdbx_strand_id
1 'polypeptide(L)'
;MKNLKSVDEIVDFYFSHASPLRSKIYLILGYLFVFFAIIGVWVPGWPTVSWAVPAAFLFSLSNEKLFRWSLTNDYFGSALFRYYSTGKTLPYHVKVLIAFFIFGMSSLSSYFVWFVSTKGDGDMLVVSSWNGADPGFGFITILLVGLIGVWYILFQVKSR
;
A
#
# COMPACT_ATOMS: atom_id res chain seq x y z
N MET A 1 21.13 -1.96 -10.03
CA MET A 1 20.63 -1.81 -8.64
C MET A 1 21.66 -2.40 -7.71
N LYS A 2 22.04 -1.71 -6.62
CA LYS A 2 22.96 -2.27 -5.61
C LYS A 2 22.20 -3.38 -4.87
N ASN A 3 22.69 -4.61 -4.93
CA ASN A 3 22.15 -5.72 -4.16
C ASN A 3 22.87 -5.73 -2.81
N LEU A 4 22.21 -5.16 -1.79
CA LEU A 4 22.78 -5.04 -0.45
C LEU A 4 22.70 -6.41 0.23
N LYS A 5 23.84 -6.96 0.63
CA LYS A 5 23.96 -8.36 1.07
C LYS A 5 23.85 -8.52 2.58
N SER A 6 24.04 -7.45 3.35
CA SER A 6 24.01 -7.47 4.81
C SER A 6 23.06 -6.42 5.38
N VAL A 7 22.63 -6.61 6.63
CA VAL A 7 21.79 -5.64 7.36
C VAL A 7 22.55 -4.33 7.52
N ASP A 8 23.86 -4.40 7.77
CA ASP A 8 24.71 -3.23 7.97
C ASP A 8 24.79 -2.37 6.71
N GLU A 9 24.97 -2.98 5.54
CA GLU A 9 24.92 -2.27 4.25
C GLU A 9 23.57 -1.59 4.00
N ILE A 10 22.46 -2.21 4.43
CA ILE A 10 21.11 -1.63 4.33
C ILE A 10 20.96 -0.45 5.26
N VAL A 11 21.43 -0.58 6.50
CA VAL A 11 21.35 0.48 7.51
C VAL A 11 22.18 1.67 7.07
N ASP A 12 23.44 1.46 6.69
CA ASP A 12 24.32 2.53 6.24
C ASP A 12 23.78 3.27 5.00
N PHE A 13 23.08 2.56 4.11
CA PHE A 13 22.51 3.16 2.90
C PHE A 13 21.18 3.90 3.13
N TYR A 14 20.30 3.39 4.00
CA TYR A 14 18.94 3.92 4.18
C TYR A 14 18.72 4.72 5.46
N PHE A 15 19.60 4.61 6.44
CA PHE A 15 19.47 5.31 7.71
C PHE A 15 19.87 6.78 7.55
N SER A 16 19.01 7.68 7.97
CA SER A 16 19.27 9.12 7.96
C SER A 16 18.67 9.78 9.19
N HIS A 17 19.47 10.54 9.93
CA HIS A 17 19.00 11.19 11.15
C HIS A 17 18.07 12.36 10.87
N ALA A 18 16.86 12.31 11.41
CA ALA A 18 15.97 13.47 11.48
C ALA A 18 16.32 14.37 12.68
N SER A 19 15.79 15.61 12.68
CA SER A 19 15.91 16.51 13.82
C SER A 19 15.29 15.89 15.10
N PRO A 20 15.75 16.25 16.31
CA PRO A 20 15.34 15.56 17.55
C PRO A 20 13.82 15.51 17.76
N LEU A 21 13.11 16.58 17.38
CA LEU A 21 11.65 16.65 17.48
C LEU A 21 10.95 15.72 16.47
N ARG A 22 11.40 15.72 15.21
CA ARG A 22 10.85 14.86 14.15
C ARG A 22 11.14 13.40 14.42
N SER A 23 12.32 13.09 14.93
CA SER A 23 12.72 11.73 15.31
C SER A 23 11.75 11.14 16.35
N LYS A 24 11.33 11.90 17.37
CA LYS A 24 10.31 11.43 18.35
C LYS A 24 8.96 11.13 17.69
N ILE A 25 8.50 11.98 16.77
CA ILE A 25 7.23 11.78 16.07
C ILE A 25 7.30 10.50 15.22
N TYR A 26 8.37 10.32 14.44
CA TYR A 26 8.58 9.12 13.64
C TYR A 26 8.71 7.87 14.50
N LEU A 27 9.34 7.96 15.66
CA LEU A 27 9.45 6.87 16.61
C LEU A 27 8.07 6.40 17.09
N ILE A 28 7.23 7.33 17.58
CA ILE A 28 5.88 7.04 18.08
C ILE A 28 5.02 6.44 16.97
N LEU A 29 5.06 7.05 15.78
CA LEU A 29 4.30 6.58 14.63
C LEU A 29 4.80 5.20 14.15
N GLY A 30 6.10 4.95 14.22
CA GLY A 30 6.70 3.64 13.94
C GLY A 30 6.19 2.57 14.90
N TYR A 31 6.16 2.85 16.20
CA TYR A 31 5.58 1.93 17.18
C TYR A 31 4.09 1.66 16.95
N LEU A 32 3.31 2.67 16.55
CA LEU A 32 1.91 2.48 16.20
C LEU A 32 1.74 1.47 15.04
N PHE A 33 2.55 1.58 14.00
CA PHE A 33 2.50 0.62 12.89
C PHE A 33 3.03 -0.76 13.27
N VAL A 34 4.05 -0.86 14.12
CA VAL A 34 4.49 -2.16 14.69
C VAL A 34 3.37 -2.81 15.47
N PHE A 35 2.61 -2.05 16.26
CA PHE A 35 1.46 -2.57 17.00
C PHE A 35 0.42 -3.22 16.07
N PHE A 36 0.06 -2.56 14.95
CA PHE A 36 -0.82 -3.16 13.94
C PHE A 36 -0.20 -4.37 13.22
N ALA A 37 1.11 -4.36 12.99
CA ALA A 37 1.82 -5.50 12.41
C ALA A 37 1.75 -6.73 13.33
N ILE A 38 1.96 -6.51 14.63
CA ILE A 38 1.91 -7.54 15.67
C ILE A 38 0.51 -8.15 15.78
N ILE A 39 -0.56 -7.34 15.78
CA ILE A 39 -1.94 -7.85 15.78
C ILE A 39 -2.17 -8.85 14.63
N GLY A 40 -1.64 -8.54 13.44
CA GLY A 40 -1.81 -9.40 12.28
C GLY A 40 -1.13 -10.75 12.36
N VAL A 41 -0.20 -10.96 13.29
CA VAL A 41 0.42 -12.28 13.52
C VAL A 41 -0.63 -13.28 14.00
N TRP A 42 -1.62 -12.84 14.77
CA TRP A 42 -2.70 -13.71 15.28
C TRP A 42 -3.97 -13.66 14.44
N VAL A 43 -4.15 -12.62 13.62
CA VAL A 43 -5.36 -12.45 12.80
C VAL A 43 -5.10 -12.95 11.37
N PRO A 44 -5.64 -14.10 10.98
CA PRO A 44 -5.45 -14.62 9.62
C PRO A 44 -6.03 -13.64 8.58
N GLY A 45 -5.28 -13.43 7.50
CA GLY A 45 -5.64 -12.49 6.43
C GLY A 45 -5.26 -11.03 6.69
N TRP A 46 -4.76 -10.68 7.88
CA TRP A 46 -4.27 -9.33 8.16
C TRP A 46 -2.90 -9.08 7.52
N PRO A 47 -2.66 -7.92 6.89
CA PRO A 47 -1.43 -7.67 6.14
C PRO A 47 -0.28 -7.19 7.05
N THR A 48 0.25 -8.08 7.91
CA THR A 48 1.34 -7.76 8.86
C THR A 48 2.53 -7.06 8.21
N VAL A 49 3.02 -7.58 7.07
CA VAL A 49 4.19 -6.99 6.38
C VAL A 49 3.89 -5.59 5.85
N SER A 50 2.66 -5.33 5.38
CA SER A 50 2.28 -4.01 4.87
C SER A 50 2.30 -2.93 5.95
N TRP A 51 2.02 -3.29 7.21
CA TRP A 51 2.17 -2.37 8.35
C TRP A 51 3.63 -2.26 8.83
N ALA A 52 4.40 -3.34 8.73
CA ALA A 52 5.80 -3.34 9.15
C ALA A 52 6.72 -2.51 8.22
N VAL A 53 6.41 -2.42 6.91
CA VAL A 53 7.16 -1.60 5.94
C VAL A 53 7.21 -0.11 6.31
N PRO A 54 6.08 0.60 6.52
CA PRO A 54 6.12 2.00 6.95
C PRO A 54 6.72 2.16 8.35
N ALA A 55 6.55 1.18 9.25
CA ALA A 55 7.22 1.20 10.55
C ALA A 55 8.76 1.23 10.42
N ALA A 56 9.31 0.32 9.61
CA ALA A 56 10.74 0.27 9.34
C ALA A 56 11.26 1.54 8.65
N PHE A 57 10.48 2.12 7.74
CA PHE A 57 10.80 3.41 7.12
C PHE A 57 10.88 4.54 8.16
N LEU A 58 9.95 4.60 9.12
CA LEU A 58 9.99 5.61 10.16
C LEU A 58 11.16 5.39 11.14
N PHE A 59 11.49 4.13 11.44
CA PHE A 59 12.68 3.80 12.22
C PHE A 59 13.96 4.16 11.49
N SER A 60 14.03 4.01 10.16
CA SER A 60 15.20 4.43 9.38
C SER A 60 15.44 5.94 9.41
N LEU A 61 14.45 6.74 9.83
CA LEU A 61 14.56 8.19 10.02
C LEU A 61 14.80 8.62 11.48
N SER A 62 14.63 7.71 12.44
CA SER A 62 14.57 8.07 13.87
C SER A 62 15.53 7.29 14.76
N ASN A 63 15.66 5.98 14.57
CA ASN A 63 16.42 5.11 15.47
C ASN A 63 17.01 3.90 14.74
N GLU A 64 18.34 3.86 14.66
CA GLU A 64 19.09 2.81 13.97
C GLU A 64 18.83 1.41 14.56
N LYS A 65 18.75 1.30 15.90
CA LYS A 65 18.56 0.00 16.58
C LYS A 65 17.20 -0.60 16.24
N LEU A 66 16.16 0.22 16.22
CA LEU A 66 14.82 -0.23 15.84
C LEU A 66 14.72 -0.53 14.35
N PHE A 67 15.43 0.22 13.51
CA PHE A 67 15.50 -0.10 12.09
C PHE A 67 16.18 -1.46 11.89
N ARG A 68 17.32 -1.72 12.54
CA ARG A 68 17.99 -3.02 12.53
C ARG A 68 17.09 -4.15 13.01
N TRP A 69 16.40 -3.95 14.14
CA TRP A 69 15.43 -4.92 14.67
C TRP A 69 14.30 -5.22 13.66
N SER A 70 13.81 -4.21 12.95
CA SER A 70 12.76 -4.41 11.94
C SER A 70 13.21 -5.28 10.77
N LEU A 71 14.52 -5.36 10.50
CA LEU A 71 15.12 -6.19 9.44
C LEU A 71 15.51 -7.60 9.93
N THR A 72 15.67 -7.81 11.24
CA THR A 72 16.22 -9.07 11.79
C THR A 72 15.23 -9.93 12.57
N ASN A 73 14.05 -9.43 12.95
CA ASN A 73 13.08 -10.22 13.72
C ASN A 73 12.49 -11.42 12.94
N ASP A 74 12.03 -12.43 13.68
CA ASP A 74 11.57 -13.71 13.13
C ASP A 74 10.23 -13.63 12.35
N TYR A 75 9.40 -12.63 12.60
CA TYR A 75 8.04 -12.56 12.03
C TYR A 75 8.03 -11.94 10.63
N PHE A 76 8.62 -10.76 10.48
CA PHE A 76 8.60 -9.99 9.23
C PHE A 76 9.99 -9.51 8.77
N GLY A 77 11.03 -9.75 9.56
CA GLY A 77 12.39 -9.29 9.27
C GLY A 77 12.91 -9.78 7.93
N SER A 78 12.73 -11.07 7.62
CA SER A 78 13.14 -11.65 6.32
C SER A 78 12.47 -10.97 5.12
N ALA A 79 11.18 -10.63 5.24
CA ALA A 79 10.42 -9.95 4.19
C ALA A 79 10.92 -8.51 3.98
N LEU A 80 11.15 -7.78 5.08
CA LEU A 80 11.68 -6.42 5.04
C LEU A 80 13.14 -6.37 4.55
N PHE A 81 13.98 -7.28 5.01
CA PHE A 81 15.34 -7.43 4.50
C PHE A 81 15.34 -7.61 2.99
N ARG A 82 14.49 -8.51 2.46
CA ARG A 82 14.34 -8.72 1.01
C ARG A 82 13.82 -7.47 0.29
N TYR A 83 12.91 -6.72 0.90
CA TYR A 83 12.38 -5.48 0.35
C TYR A 83 13.47 -4.39 0.21
N TYR A 84 14.26 -4.18 1.26
CA TYR A 84 15.32 -3.16 1.26
C TYR A 84 16.57 -3.58 0.46
N SER A 85 16.99 -4.85 0.52
CA SER A 85 18.14 -5.37 -0.24
C SER A 85 17.94 -5.28 -1.76
N THR A 86 16.69 -5.41 -2.22
CA THR A 86 16.35 -5.31 -3.65
C THR A 86 15.99 -3.90 -4.11
N GLY A 87 16.19 -2.89 -3.26
CA GLY A 87 15.96 -1.49 -3.65
C GLY A 87 14.49 -1.09 -3.69
N LYS A 88 13.65 -1.68 -2.82
CA LYS A 88 12.20 -1.38 -2.69
C LYS A 88 11.36 -1.74 -3.93
N THR A 89 11.77 -2.76 -4.68
CA THR A 89 11.06 -3.23 -5.88
C THR A 89 9.95 -4.23 -5.54
N LEU A 90 8.85 -4.22 -6.31
CA LEU A 90 7.81 -5.24 -6.25
C LEU A 90 8.07 -6.34 -7.29
N PRO A 91 7.85 -7.64 -6.96
CA PRO A 91 7.80 -8.68 -7.98
C PRO A 91 6.68 -8.43 -9.01
N TYR A 92 6.92 -8.73 -10.28
CA TYR A 92 5.93 -8.52 -11.35
C TYR A 92 4.56 -9.17 -11.06
N HIS A 93 4.52 -10.40 -10.53
CA HIS A 93 3.25 -11.07 -10.21
C HIS A 93 2.42 -10.32 -9.15
N VAL A 94 3.08 -9.73 -8.14
CA VAL A 94 2.41 -8.93 -7.10
C VAL A 94 1.86 -7.63 -7.71
N LYS A 95 2.62 -7.02 -8.63
CA LYS A 95 2.22 -5.80 -9.34
C LYS A 95 0.94 -6.01 -10.14
N VAL A 96 0.85 -7.14 -10.86
CA VAL A 96 -0.36 -7.53 -11.60
C VAL A 96 -1.52 -7.82 -10.65
N LEU A 97 -1.26 -8.52 -9.53
CA LEU A 97 -2.29 -8.81 -8.53
C LEU A 97 -2.89 -7.52 -7.93
N ILE A 98 -2.05 -6.54 -7.57
CA ILE A 98 -2.50 -5.24 -7.06
C ILE A 98 -3.34 -4.51 -8.11
N ALA A 99 -2.87 -4.47 -9.36
CA ALA A 99 -3.62 -3.86 -10.45
C ALA A 99 -4.99 -4.54 -10.65
N PHE A 100 -5.04 -5.87 -10.58
CA PHE A 100 -6.29 -6.63 -10.66
C PHE A 100 -7.24 -6.30 -9.51
N PHE A 101 -6.75 -6.21 -8.27
CA PHE A 101 -7.58 -5.84 -7.12
C PHE A 101 -8.09 -4.41 -7.20
N ILE A 102 -7.26 -3.44 -7.60
CA ILE A 102 -7.70 -2.05 -7.79
C ILE A 102 -8.80 -2.02 -8.86
N PHE A 103 -8.56 -2.65 -10.01
CA PHE A 103 -9.55 -2.70 -11.08
C PHE A 103 -10.85 -3.37 -10.65
N GLY A 104 -10.77 -4.54 -10.01
CA GLY A 104 -11.93 -5.31 -9.55
C GLY A 104 -12.75 -4.55 -8.51
N MET A 105 -12.11 -4.01 -7.47
CA MET A 105 -12.79 -3.27 -6.41
C MET A 105 -13.37 -1.94 -6.91
N SER A 106 -12.63 -1.19 -7.73
CA SER A 106 -13.14 0.05 -8.33
C SER A 106 -14.28 -0.21 -9.29
N SER A 107 -14.22 -1.29 -10.10
CA SER A 107 -15.30 -1.66 -11.01
C SER A 107 -16.56 -2.09 -10.26
N LEU A 108 -16.39 -2.91 -9.20
CA LEU A 108 -17.51 -3.34 -8.35
C LEU A 108 -18.16 -2.13 -7.65
N SER A 109 -17.35 -1.26 -7.05
CA SER A 109 -17.82 -0.05 -6.39
C SER A 109 -18.52 0.90 -7.37
N SER A 110 -17.92 1.13 -8.54
CA SER A 110 -18.53 1.94 -9.62
C SER A 110 -19.87 1.35 -10.07
N TYR A 111 -19.95 0.03 -10.28
CA TYR A 111 -21.20 -0.63 -10.63
C TYR A 111 -22.28 -0.45 -9.56
N PHE A 112 -21.96 -0.61 -8.28
CA PHE A 112 -22.92 -0.39 -7.19
C PHE A 112 -23.42 1.06 -7.13
N VAL A 113 -22.51 2.04 -7.25
CA VAL A 113 -22.90 3.46 -7.28
C VAL A 113 -23.75 3.77 -8.50
N TRP A 114 -23.39 3.25 -9.68
CA TRP A 114 -24.22 3.41 -10.87
C TRP A 114 -25.61 2.78 -10.68
N PHE A 115 -25.68 1.55 -10.17
CA PHE A 115 -26.93 0.82 -9.98
C PHE A 115 -27.87 1.53 -8.99
N VAL A 116 -27.35 2.04 -7.88
CA VAL A 116 -28.15 2.68 -6.81
C VAL A 116 -28.41 4.15 -7.10
N SER A 117 -27.39 4.89 -7.52
CA SER A 117 -27.42 6.36 -7.55
C SER A 117 -27.69 6.95 -8.92
N THR A 118 -27.38 6.26 -10.02
CA THR A 118 -27.54 6.80 -11.38
C THR A 118 -28.67 6.14 -12.16
N LYS A 119 -28.73 4.81 -12.18
CA LYS A 119 -29.78 4.05 -12.89
C LYS A 119 -31.16 4.28 -12.25
N GLY A 120 -31.25 4.13 -10.93
CA GLY A 120 -32.53 4.17 -10.20
C GLY A 120 -33.49 3.09 -10.71
N ASP A 121 -34.74 3.48 -10.96
CA ASP A 121 -35.80 2.61 -11.49
C ASP A 121 -35.81 2.51 -13.02
N GLY A 122 -34.90 3.22 -13.70
CA GLY A 122 -34.78 3.20 -15.16
C GLY A 122 -34.33 1.85 -15.73
N ASP A 123 -34.59 1.64 -17.02
CA ASP A 123 -34.15 0.45 -17.75
C ASP A 123 -32.64 0.47 -18.01
N MET A 124 -31.99 -0.69 -17.87
CA MET A 124 -30.52 -0.79 -18.02
C MET A 124 -30.04 -0.36 -19.41
N LEU A 125 -30.80 -0.69 -20.46
CA LEU A 125 -30.40 -0.46 -21.85
C LEU A 125 -30.84 0.90 -22.40
N VAL A 126 -31.68 1.63 -21.66
CA VAL A 126 -32.24 2.91 -22.09
C VAL A 126 -31.69 4.02 -21.19
N VAL A 127 -30.58 4.62 -21.61
CA VAL A 127 -29.88 5.65 -20.82
C VAL A 127 -30.78 6.85 -20.48
N SER A 128 -31.68 7.23 -21.39
CA SER A 128 -32.63 8.32 -21.17
C SER A 128 -33.71 8.02 -20.11
N SER A 129 -33.87 6.76 -19.70
CA SER A 129 -34.81 6.35 -18.66
C SER A 129 -34.23 6.42 -17.25
N TRP A 130 -32.91 6.60 -17.13
CA TRP A 130 -32.23 6.66 -15.84
C TRP A 130 -32.68 7.89 -15.06
N ASN A 131 -33.16 7.67 -13.85
CA ASN A 131 -33.79 8.68 -13.01
C ASN A 131 -33.13 8.81 -11.62
N GLY A 132 -31.92 8.25 -11.46
CA GLY A 132 -31.19 8.29 -10.20
C GLY A 132 -30.80 9.71 -9.78
N ALA A 133 -30.56 9.88 -8.47
CA ALA A 133 -30.21 11.18 -7.87
C ALA A 133 -28.87 11.74 -8.35
N ASP A 134 -27.94 10.87 -8.76
CA ASP A 134 -26.65 11.25 -9.33
C ASP A 134 -26.71 11.19 -10.87
N PRO A 135 -26.46 12.31 -11.58
CA PRO A 135 -26.36 12.35 -13.04
C PRO A 135 -25.28 11.42 -13.64
N GLY A 136 -24.39 10.88 -12.81
CA GLY A 136 -23.37 9.90 -13.19
C GLY A 136 -21.97 10.23 -12.71
N PHE A 137 -21.79 11.32 -11.95
CA PHE A 137 -20.47 11.78 -11.55
C PHE A 137 -19.79 10.80 -10.59
N GLY A 138 -20.54 10.17 -9.69
CA GLY A 138 -20.01 9.27 -8.67
C GLY A 138 -19.35 8.03 -9.28
N PHE A 139 -20.10 7.27 -10.08
CA PHE A 139 -19.56 6.03 -10.64
C PHE A 139 -18.43 6.28 -11.64
N ILE A 140 -18.53 7.35 -12.46
CA ILE A 140 -17.49 7.74 -13.41
C ILE A 140 -16.21 8.12 -12.68
N THR A 141 -16.29 8.92 -11.61
CA THR A 141 -15.12 9.33 -10.83
C THR A 141 -14.41 8.12 -10.21
N ILE A 142 -15.16 7.20 -9.61
CA ILE A 142 -14.59 5.98 -9.01
C ILE A 142 -13.84 5.15 -10.07
N LEU A 143 -14.43 5.01 -11.26
CA LEU A 143 -13.84 4.24 -12.35
C LEU A 143 -12.57 4.91 -12.88
N LEU A 144 -12.59 6.23 -13.09
CA LEU A 144 -11.43 7.00 -13.53
C LEU A 144 -10.28 6.93 -12.51
N VAL A 145 -10.56 7.15 -11.22
CA VAL A 145 -9.54 7.06 -10.16
C VAL A 145 -8.97 5.64 -10.08
N GLY A 146 -9.83 4.62 -10.20
CA GLY A 146 -9.40 3.22 -10.28
C GLY A 146 -8.45 2.96 -11.45
N LEU A 147 -8.77 3.44 -12.65
CA LEU A 147 -7.94 3.30 -13.84
C LEU A 147 -6.59 4.04 -13.70
N ILE A 148 -6.59 5.24 -13.13
CA ILE A 148 -5.37 6.00 -12.84
C ILE A 148 -4.48 5.20 -11.87
N GLY A 149 -5.07 4.60 -10.83
CA GLY A 149 -4.37 3.73 -9.88
C GLY A 149 -3.74 2.52 -10.56
N VAL A 150 -4.50 1.83 -11.42
CA VAL A 150 -3.99 0.69 -12.23
C VAL A 150 -2.83 1.12 -13.12
N TRP A 151 -2.99 2.23 -13.85
CA TRP A 151 -1.92 2.77 -14.70
C TRP A 151 -0.67 3.11 -13.90
N TYR A 152 -0.82 3.78 -12.76
CA TYR A 152 0.31 4.14 -11.90
C TYR A 152 1.07 2.89 -11.43
N ILE A 153 0.34 1.88 -10.92
CA ILE A 153 0.97 0.64 -10.49
C ILE A 153 1.67 -0.04 -11.66
N LEU A 154 1.03 -0.18 -12.82
CA LEU A 154 1.59 -0.91 -13.96
C LEU A 154 2.81 -0.22 -14.60
N PHE A 155 2.80 1.10 -14.73
CA PHE A 155 3.81 1.84 -15.49
C PHE A 155 4.84 2.60 -14.65
N GLN A 156 4.45 3.16 -13.50
CA GLN A 156 5.34 4.01 -12.70
C GLN A 156 6.11 3.23 -11.63
N VAL A 157 5.52 2.17 -11.08
CA VAL A 157 6.19 1.37 -10.04
C VAL A 157 7.24 0.46 -10.67
N LYS A 158 8.49 0.58 -10.23
CA LYS A 158 9.59 -0.29 -10.67
C LYS A 158 9.36 -1.73 -10.18
N SER A 159 9.32 -2.67 -11.12
CA SER A 159 9.27 -4.10 -10.83
C SER A 159 10.62 -4.77 -11.03
N ARG A 160 10.81 -5.87 -10.32
CA ARG A 160 11.85 -6.87 -10.60
C ARG A 160 11.23 -8.11 -11.23
#